data_AF-A0A960XDE1-F1
#
_entry.id   AF-A0A960XDE1-F1
#
_cell.length_a   1.000
_cell.length_b   1.000
_cell.length_c   1.000
_cell.angle_alpha   90.00
_cell.angle_beta   90.00
_cell.angle_gamma   90.00
#
_symmetry.space_group_name_H-M   'P 1'
#
loop_
_entity.id
_entity.type
_entity.pdbx_description
1 polymer ?
#
loop_
_entity_poly.entity_id
_entity_poly.type
_entity_poly.pdbx_seq_one_letter_code
_entity_poly.pdbx_strand_id
1 'polypeptide(L)'
;MNEQSSSNTQSLTEKAIARMAWEKPYLEALIDHLNPSGEVLEVGFALGYSSNRIQTFHPKHHVIIESDPEIAAKALKWAEHNPAITVIHDTWKNALP
;
A
#
# COMPACT_ATOMS: atom_id res chain seq x y z
N MET A 1 -22.74 -14.83 -4.91
CA MET A 1 -21.46 -14.61 -5.64
C MET A 1 -20.55 -15.77 -5.31
N ASN A 2 -20.14 -16.55 -6.31
CA ASN A 2 -19.41 -17.81 -6.13
C ASN A 2 -17.95 -17.55 -5.73
N GLU A 3 -17.46 -18.27 -4.71
CA GLU A 3 -16.07 -18.23 -4.21
C GLU A 3 -15.02 -18.46 -5.31
N GLN A 4 -15.37 -19.24 -6.34
CA GLN A 4 -14.51 -19.50 -7.51
C GLN A 4 -14.25 -18.27 -8.38
N SER A 5 -15.18 -17.31 -8.44
CA SER A 5 -15.01 -16.07 -9.22
C SER A 5 -14.09 -15.07 -8.51
N SER A 6 -14.13 -15.04 -7.17
CA SER A 6 -13.24 -14.21 -6.36
C SER A 6 -11.79 -14.71 -6.44
N SER A 7 -11.59 -16.03 -6.29
CA SER A 7 -10.26 -16.66 -6.33
C SER A 7 -9.56 -16.51 -7.70
N ASN A 8 -10.30 -16.55 -8.80
CA ASN A 8 -9.70 -16.41 -10.14
C ASN A 8 -9.31 -14.96 -10.45
N THR A 9 -10.11 -14.00 -9.97
CA THR A 9 -9.81 -12.56 -10.09
C THR A 9 -8.57 -12.18 -9.28
N GLN A 10 -8.47 -12.72 -8.06
CA GLN A 10 -7.33 -12.56 -7.16
C GLN A 10 -6.02 -13.05 -7.78
N SER A 11 -6.01 -14.26 -8.35
CA SER A 11 -4.83 -14.80 -9.05
C SER A 11 -4.35 -13.91 -10.20
N LEU A 12 -5.28 -13.21 -10.87
CA LEU A 12 -4.97 -12.28 -11.94
C LEU A 12 -4.42 -10.96 -11.40
N THR A 13 -4.97 -10.44 -10.30
CA THR A 13 -4.48 -9.24 -9.61
C THR A 13 -3.04 -9.43 -9.12
N GLU A 14 -2.75 -10.54 -8.44
CA GLU A 14 -1.39 -10.82 -7.96
C GLU A 14 -0.40 -10.98 -9.12
N LYS A 15 -0.79 -11.63 -10.22
CA LYS A 15 0.03 -11.74 -11.42
C LYS A 15 0.25 -10.38 -12.11
N ALA A 16 -0.77 -9.53 -12.16
CA ALA A 16 -0.66 -8.19 -12.73
C ALA A 16 0.32 -7.34 -11.91
N ILE A 17 0.16 -7.35 -10.58
CA ILE A 17 1.05 -6.65 -9.65
C ILE A 17 2.49 -7.19 -9.74
N ALA A 18 2.69 -8.51 -9.81
CA ALA A 18 4.02 -9.10 -9.97
C ALA A 18 4.69 -8.69 -11.30
N ARG A 19 3.91 -8.53 -12.38
CA ARG A 19 4.43 -8.00 -13.66
C ARG A 19 4.84 -6.54 -13.57
N MET A 20 4.39 -5.80 -12.57
CA MET A 20 4.77 -4.40 -12.30
C MET A 20 5.95 -4.30 -11.32
N ALA A 21 6.61 -5.40 -10.96
CA ALA A 21 7.80 -5.38 -10.10
C ALA A 21 8.95 -4.52 -10.66
N TRP A 22 8.99 -4.31 -11.98
CA TRP A 22 9.96 -3.42 -12.64
C TRP A 22 9.82 -1.94 -12.24
N GLU A 23 8.67 -1.53 -11.69
CA GLU A 23 8.40 -0.14 -11.28
C GLU A 23 9.13 0.25 -10.00
N LYS A 24 9.63 -0.74 -9.23
CA LYS A 24 10.30 -0.49 -7.94
C LYS A 24 11.33 0.66 -7.96
N PRO A 25 12.37 0.65 -8.81
CA PRO A 25 13.37 1.72 -8.83
C PRO A 25 12.78 3.09 -9.19
N TYR A 26 11.72 3.11 -10.01
CA TYR A 26 11.03 4.34 -10.37
C TYR A 26 10.23 4.91 -9.18
N LEU A 27 9.46 4.06 -8.49
CA LEU A 27 8.71 4.46 -7.28
C LEU A 27 9.66 4.92 -6.17
N GLU A 28 10.75 4.21 -5.94
CA GLU A 28 11.75 4.60 -4.94
C GLU A 28 12.37 5.97 -5.28
N ALA A 29 12.68 6.23 -6.55
CA ALA A 29 13.18 7.54 -7.00
C ALA A 29 12.16 8.67 -6.83
N LEU A 30 10.86 8.40 -7.03
CA LEU A 30 9.80 9.38 -6.77
C LEU A 30 9.73 9.76 -5.29
N ILE A 31 9.78 8.76 -4.40
CA ILE A 31 9.78 9.01 -2.96
C ILE A 31 11.05 9.75 -2.52
N ASP A 32 12.20 9.41 -3.11
CA ASP A 32 13.46 10.11 -2.85
C ASP A 32 13.40 11.58 -3.24
N HIS A 33 12.80 11.87 -4.39
CA HIS A 33 12.62 13.24 -4.83
C HIS A 33 11.61 13.99 -3.96
N LEU A 34 10.55 13.31 -3.51
CA LEU A 34 9.54 13.89 -2.63
C LEU A 34 10.10 14.22 -1.24
N ASN A 35 11.00 13.38 -0.71
CA ASN A 35 11.59 13.50 0.64
C ASN A 35 10.50 13.70 1.73
N PRO A 36 9.59 12.71 1.91
CA PRO A 36 8.41 12.87 2.75
C PRO A 36 8.76 13.08 4.24
N SER A 37 7.99 13.92 4.91
CA SER A 37 8.12 14.19 6.35
C SER A 37 6.77 14.56 6.97
N GLY A 38 6.66 14.52 8.30
CA GLY A 38 5.43 14.85 9.00
C GLY A 38 4.35 13.77 8.84
N GLU A 39 3.12 14.18 8.55
CA GLU A 39 1.98 13.29 8.31
C GLU A 39 1.92 12.93 6.82
N VAL A 40 2.07 11.65 6.50
CA VAL A 40 2.07 11.14 5.11
C VAL A 40 0.82 10.32 4.87
N LEU A 41 0.11 10.62 3.77
CA LEU A 41 -0.99 9.80 3.26
C LEU A 41 -0.55 9.10 1.98
N GLU A 42 -0.66 7.78 1.96
CA GLU A 42 -0.48 6.91 0.81
C GLU A 42 -1.84 6.29 0.43
N VAL A 43 -2.20 6.32 -0.85
CA VAL A 43 -3.42 5.70 -1.39
C VAL A 43 -3.01 4.53 -2.28
N GLY A 44 -3.30 3.32 -1.82
CA GLY A 44 -2.88 2.06 -2.42
C GLY A 44 -1.54 1.56 -1.85
N PHE A 45 -1.51 0.30 -1.38
CA PHE A 45 -0.32 -0.34 -0.83
C PHE A 45 0.42 -1.21 -1.86
N ALA A 46 -0.32 -1.91 -2.74
CA ALA A 46 0.22 -2.81 -3.75
C ALA A 46 1.31 -3.77 -3.22
N LEU A 47 2.57 -3.63 -3.66
CA LEU A 47 3.73 -4.41 -3.21
C LEU A 47 4.51 -3.76 -2.05
N GLY A 48 4.05 -2.62 -1.53
CA GLY A 48 4.68 -1.87 -0.45
C GLY A 48 6.01 -1.21 -0.83
N TYR A 49 6.32 -1.02 -2.12
CA TYR A 49 7.58 -0.38 -2.53
C TYR A 49 7.67 1.07 -2.08
N SER A 50 6.63 1.86 -2.38
CA SER A 50 6.50 3.23 -1.90
C SER A 50 6.46 3.26 -0.37
N SER A 51 5.63 2.43 0.27
CA SER A 51 5.53 2.36 1.73
C SER A 51 6.87 2.07 2.42
N ASN A 52 7.61 1.07 1.93
CA ASN A 52 8.94 0.74 2.45
C ASN A 52 9.90 1.92 2.29
N ARG A 53 9.89 2.59 1.13
CA ARG A 53 10.78 3.73 0.90
C ARG A 53 10.42 4.93 1.76
N ILE A 54 9.13 5.26 1.88
CA ILE A 54 8.61 6.32 2.75
C ILE A 54 9.09 6.10 4.20
N GLN A 55 9.03 4.87 4.70
CA GLN A 55 9.47 4.57 6.07
C GLN A 55 10.96 4.81 6.31
N THR A 56 11.81 4.82 5.28
CA THR A 56 13.24 5.19 5.44
C THR A 56 13.45 6.67 5.77
N PHE A 57 12.44 7.52 5.52
CA PHE A 57 12.46 8.95 5.87
C PHE A 57 11.92 9.25 7.27
N HIS A 58 11.46 8.23 8.01
CA HIS A 58 10.95 8.37 9.38
C HIS A 58 9.85 9.44 9.51
N PRO A 59 8.75 9.34 8.75
CA PRO A 59 7.63 10.28 8.91
C PRO A 59 7.07 10.20 10.33
N LYS A 60 6.44 11.29 10.78
CA LYS A 60 5.79 11.35 12.10
C LYS A 60 4.64 10.35 12.18
N HIS A 61 3.88 10.22 11.08
CA HIS A 61 2.82 9.25 10.94
C HIS A 61 2.59 8.94 9.46
N HIS A 62 2.24 7.69 9.16
CA HIS A 62 2.03 7.22 7.79
C HIS A 62 0.68 6.49 7.70
N VAL A 63 -0.28 7.12 7.03
CA VAL A 63 -1.61 6.55 6.79
C VAL A 63 -1.63 5.93 5.40
N ILE A 64 -2.06 4.68 5.31
CA ILE A 64 -2.24 3.95 4.05
C ILE A 64 -3.73 3.63 3.91
N ILE A 65 -4.34 4.05 2.81
CA ILE A 65 -5.70 3.62 2.44
C ILE A 65 -5.58 2.53 1.38
N GLU A 66 -6.09 1.33 1.66
CA GLU A 66 -6.10 0.21 0.72
C GLU A 66 -7.50 -0.39 0.64
N SER A 67 -8.01 -0.52 -0.58
CA SER A 67 -9.38 -0.97 -0.85
C SER A 67 -9.48 -2.47 -1.12
N ASP A 68 -8.40 -3.10 -1.58
CA ASP A 68 -8.38 -4.54 -1.79
C ASP A 68 -8.19 -5.26 -0.44
N PRO A 69 -9.12 -6.15 -0.03
CA PRO A 69 -9.08 -6.77 1.29
C PRO A 69 -7.80 -7.55 1.60
N GLU A 70 -7.21 -8.18 0.59
CA GLU A 70 -6.03 -9.03 0.77
C GLU A 70 -4.76 -8.21 0.80
N ILE A 71 -4.67 -7.19 -0.06
CA ILE A 71 -3.57 -6.23 -0.01
C ILE A 71 -3.64 -5.45 1.31
N ALA A 72 -4.84 -5.09 1.79
CA ALA A 72 -5.03 -4.46 3.09
C ALA A 72 -4.59 -5.39 4.24
N ALA A 73 -4.88 -6.69 4.17
CA ALA A 73 -4.37 -7.66 5.15
C ALA A 73 -2.83 -7.76 5.13
N LYS A 74 -2.22 -7.73 3.93
CA LYS A 74 -0.75 -7.68 3.76
C LYS A 74 -0.17 -6.38 4.36
N ALA A 75 -0.82 -5.24 4.12
CA ALA A 75 -0.44 -3.94 4.68
C ALA A 75 -0.54 -3.90 6.21
N LEU A 76 -1.64 -4.42 6.78
CA LEU A 76 -1.84 -4.53 8.23
C LEU A 76 -0.75 -5.38 8.89
N LYS A 77 -0.42 -6.53 8.29
CA LYS A 77 0.67 -7.38 8.76
C LYS A 77 2.02 -6.69 8.65
N TRP A 78 2.28 -5.99 7.55
CA TRP A 78 3.50 -5.22 7.36
C TRP A 78 3.65 -4.09 8.40
N ALA A 79 2.54 -3.45 8.79
CA ALA A 79 2.50 -2.38 9.76
C ALA A 79 2.49 -2.84 11.24
N GLU A 80 2.34 -4.14 11.52
CA GLU A 80 1.93 -4.68 12.83
C GLU A 80 2.83 -4.26 14.01
N HIS A 81 4.11 -3.99 13.75
CA HIS A 81 5.10 -3.61 14.76
C HIS A 81 5.48 -2.12 14.73
N ASN A 82 4.84 -1.30 13.88
CA ASN A 82 5.14 0.11 13.77
C ASN A 82 3.92 0.98 14.13
N PRO A 83 3.86 1.54 15.36
CA PRO A 83 2.73 2.32 15.82
C PRO A 83 2.57 3.68 15.09
N ALA A 84 3.57 4.11 14.31
CA ALA A 84 3.48 5.31 13.48
C ALA A 84 2.78 5.04 12.14
N ILE A 85 2.28 3.83 11.90
CA ILE A 85 1.58 3.46 10.67
C ILE A 85 0.12 3.13 10.98
N THR A 86 -0.79 3.73 10.20
CA THR A 86 -2.22 3.40 10.24
C THR A 86 -2.63 2.86 8.87
N VAL A 87 -3.28 1.69 8.83
CA VAL A 87 -3.86 1.13 7.61
C VAL A 87 -5.38 1.21 7.70
N ILE A 88 -5.99 1.87 6.72
CA ILE A 88 -7.44 1.99 6.56
C ILE A 88 -7.86 1.07 5.42
N HIS A 89 -8.59 0.02 5.75
CA HIS A 89 -9.20 -0.87 4.76
C HIS A 89 -10.52 -0.28 4.25
N ASP A 90 -10.44 0.57 3.23
CA ASP A 90 -11.59 1.14 2.52
C ASP A 90 -11.15 1.74 1.18
N THR A 91 -12.11 2.16 0.37
CA THR A 91 -11.83 3.06 -0.75
C THR A 91 -11.45 4.45 -0.24
N TRP A 92 -10.55 5.14 -0.96
CA TRP A 92 -10.17 6.51 -0.63
C TRP A 92 -11.35 7.47 -0.56
N LYS A 93 -12.41 7.22 -1.34
CA LYS A 93 -13.63 8.03 -1.36
C LYS A 93 -14.45 7.92 -0.07
N ASN A 94 -14.44 6.76 0.57
CA ASN A 94 -15.14 6.55 1.84
C ASN A 94 -14.27 6.94 3.04
N ALA A 95 -12.95 6.76 2.93
CA ALA A 95 -12.00 7.07 3.98
C ALA A 95 -11.74 8.58 4.17
N LEU A 96 -12.09 9.40 3.18
CA LEU A 96 -11.89 10.85 3.18
C LEU A 96 -13.22 11.61 3.19
N PRO A 97 -13.28 12.82 3.81
CA PRO A 97 -14.49 13.64 3.91
C PRO A 97 -14.92 14.29 2.59
#